data_AF-K5WSX4-F1
#
_entry.id   AF-K5WSX4-F1
#
_cell.length_a   1.000
_cell.length_b   1.000
_cell.length_c   1.000
_cell.angle_alpha   90.00
_cell.angle_beta   90.00
_cell.angle_gamma   90.00
#
_symmetry.space_group_name_H-M   'P 1'
#
loop_
_entity.id
_entity.type
_entity.pdbx_description
1 polymer ?
#
loop_
_entity_poly.entity_id
_entity_poly.type
_entity_poly.pdbx_seq_one_letter_code
_entity_poly.pdbx_strand_id
1 'polypeptide(L)'
;MAAAAAPPLQYNSRTGEPFIRLPSPHENLILTPPRPSDVAANYSWMTDPKVYKMLEGPPFPYLESNAISWNEIITTQAAEAMREFQEAQAAERSTGTKTFVGTCPVRYIREVQEDGSDVALGDIDAHRCQFPAVRDPDEKARLAEENNARELGDPDIVWCIGSK
;
A
#
# COMPACT_ATOMS: atom_id res chain seq x y z
N MET A 1 -20.98 -17.22 -19.92
CA MET A 1 -19.52 -17.12 -19.84
C MET A 1 -19.20 -16.20 -18.69
N ALA A 2 -18.46 -16.66 -17.68
CA ALA A 2 -17.95 -15.76 -16.64
C ALA A 2 -17.00 -14.76 -17.34
N ALA A 3 -17.20 -13.46 -17.13
CA ALA A 3 -16.29 -12.45 -17.62
C ALA A 3 -14.88 -12.78 -17.09
N ALA A 4 -13.86 -12.73 -17.95
CA ALA A 4 -12.49 -12.82 -17.49
C ALA A 4 -12.29 -11.73 -16.41
N ALA A 5 -11.88 -12.13 -15.21
CA ALA A 5 -11.62 -11.18 -14.14
C ALA A 5 -10.56 -10.18 -14.63
N ALA A 6 -10.83 -8.89 -14.44
CA ALA A 6 -9.87 -7.84 -14.78
C ALA A 6 -8.52 -8.13 -14.09
N PRO A 7 -7.39 -7.78 -14.73
CA PRO A 7 -6.09 -7.94 -14.10
C PRO A 7 -6.05 -7.13 -12.80
N PRO A 8 -5.37 -7.63 -11.75
CA PRO A 8 -5.38 -7.00 -10.43
C PRO A 8 -4.73 -5.61 -10.43
N LEU A 9 -3.79 -5.35 -11.33
CA LEU A 9 -3.20 -4.03 -11.57
C LEU A 9 -3.44 -3.60 -13.03
N GLN A 10 -3.72 -2.32 -13.21
CA GLN A 10 -3.73 -1.63 -14.50
C GLN A 10 -2.37 -0.98 -14.73
N TYR A 11 -2.05 -0.59 -15.97
CA TYR A 11 -0.79 0.07 -16.30
C TYR A 11 -1.05 1.38 -17.05
N ASN A 12 -0.42 2.46 -16.60
CA ASN A 12 -0.54 3.76 -17.22
C ASN A 12 0.14 3.72 -18.60
N SER A 13 -0.57 4.07 -19.67
CA SER A 13 -0.06 3.96 -21.04
C SER A 13 1.11 4.89 -21.35
N ARG A 14 1.25 6.00 -20.60
CA ARG A 14 2.33 6.99 -20.79
C ARG A 14 3.55 6.65 -19.97
N THR A 15 3.37 6.26 -18.70
CA THR A 15 4.49 6.06 -17.77
C THR A 15 4.88 4.59 -17.61
N GLY A 16 4.00 3.66 -18.00
CA GLY A 16 4.15 2.23 -17.71
C GLY A 16 3.95 1.87 -16.24
N GLU A 17 3.56 2.84 -15.40
CA GLU A 17 3.42 2.64 -13.96
C GLU A 17 2.17 1.81 -13.65
N PRO A 18 2.26 0.80 -12.76
CA PRO A 18 1.11 0.03 -12.32
C PRO A 18 0.22 0.87 -11.39
N PHE A 19 -1.10 0.66 -11.47
CA PHE A 19 -2.04 1.33 -10.59
C PHE A 19 -3.32 0.52 -10.36
N ILE A 20 -4.04 0.87 -9.29
CA ILE A 20 -5.44 0.45 -9.06
C ILE A 20 -6.31 1.69 -9.16
N ARG A 21 -7.36 1.66 -9.98
CA ARG A 21 -8.36 2.73 -10.01
C ARG A 21 -9.49 2.43 -9.03
N LEU A 22 -9.87 3.43 -8.24
CA LEU A 22 -11.03 3.28 -7.37
C LEU A 22 -12.32 3.19 -8.22
N PRO A 23 -13.33 2.43 -7.75
CA PRO A 23 -14.60 2.33 -8.45
C PRO A 23 -15.39 3.64 -8.35
N SER A 24 -16.48 3.71 -9.12
CA SER A 24 -17.44 4.81 -9.07
C SER A 24 -17.91 5.11 -7.64
N PRO A 25 -17.99 6.39 -7.21
CA PRO A 25 -17.83 7.63 -8.00
C PRO A 25 -16.43 8.27 -7.94
N HIS A 26 -15.40 7.50 -7.57
CA HIS A 26 -14.05 8.00 -7.32
C HIS A 26 -13.06 7.58 -8.41
N GLU A 27 -13.50 7.48 -9.66
CA GLU A 27 -12.67 7.02 -10.78
C GLU A 27 -11.50 7.98 -11.10
N ASN A 28 -11.52 9.20 -10.57
CA ASN A 28 -10.40 10.16 -10.59
C ASN A 28 -9.28 9.77 -9.61
N LEU A 29 -9.53 8.87 -8.66
CA LEU A 29 -8.53 8.41 -7.69
C LEU A 29 -7.89 7.10 -8.12
N ILE A 30 -6.55 7.04 -8.01
CA ILE A 30 -5.75 5.86 -8.26
C ILE A 30 -4.80 5.57 -7.09
N LEU A 31 -4.49 4.31 -6.88
CA LEU A 31 -3.40 3.86 -6.03
C LEU A 31 -2.19 3.54 -6.91
N THR A 32 -1.03 4.13 -6.60
CA THR A 32 0.24 3.87 -7.31
C THR A 32 1.32 3.42 -6.33
N PRO A 33 2.46 2.92 -6.85
CA PRO A 33 3.66 2.84 -6.04
C PRO A 33 4.07 4.24 -5.52
N PRO A 34 4.77 4.29 -4.39
CA PRO A 34 5.44 5.51 -3.93
C PRO A 34 6.57 5.89 -4.91
N ARG A 35 6.82 7.20 -5.04
CA ARG A 35 7.86 7.78 -5.89
C ARG A 35 8.90 8.50 -5.03
N PRO A 36 10.17 8.57 -5.46
CA PRO A 36 11.18 9.38 -4.77
C PRO A 36 10.78 10.85 -4.57
N SER A 37 9.97 11.40 -5.48
CA SER A 37 9.46 12.78 -5.42
C SER A 37 8.41 13.02 -4.34
N ASP A 38 7.89 11.98 -3.68
CA ASP A 38 6.77 12.11 -2.75
C ASP A 38 7.15 12.62 -1.35
N VAL A 39 8.46 12.74 -1.07
CA VAL A 39 9.00 13.23 0.21
C VAL A 39 8.35 14.55 0.64
N ALA A 40 8.25 15.52 -0.28
CA ALA A 40 7.70 16.84 0.02
C ALA A 40 6.21 16.78 0.39
N ALA A 41 5.44 15.93 -0.30
CA ALA A 41 4.03 15.73 -0.03
C ALA A 41 3.84 15.05 1.34
N ASN A 42 4.59 13.98 1.61
CA ASN A 42 4.59 13.30 2.92
C ASN A 42 4.93 14.27 4.06
N TYR A 43 6.02 15.04 3.93
CA TYR A 43 6.41 16.02 4.93
C TYR A 43 5.30 17.06 5.17
N SER A 44 4.67 17.55 4.11
CA SER A 44 3.56 18.52 4.22
C SER A 44 2.36 17.94 4.96
N TRP A 45 1.98 16.68 4.70
CA TRP A 45 0.84 16.06 5.39
C TRP A 45 1.14 15.83 6.87
N MET A 46 2.33 15.32 7.17
CA MET A 46 2.72 14.94 8.53
C MET A 46 3.04 16.14 9.44
N THR A 47 3.15 17.34 8.86
CA THR A 47 3.28 18.60 9.61
C THR A 47 1.96 19.39 9.69
N ASP A 48 0.89 18.94 9.01
CA ASP A 48 -0.43 19.57 9.11
C ASP A 48 -1.09 19.23 10.47
N PRO A 49 -1.49 20.24 11.28
CA PRO A 49 -2.22 20.03 12.53
C PRO A 49 -3.50 19.22 12.44
N LYS A 50 -4.14 19.15 11.27
CA LYS A 50 -5.32 18.32 11.04
C LYS A 50 -4.97 16.83 10.93
N VAL A 51 -3.72 16.52 10.59
CA VAL A 51 -3.21 15.17 10.42
C VAL A 51 -2.52 14.71 11.70
N TYR A 52 -1.42 15.35 12.11
CA TYR A 52 -0.58 14.79 13.20
C TYR A 52 -1.30 14.71 14.56
N LYS A 53 -2.35 15.52 14.78
CA LYS A 53 -3.17 15.44 16.02
C LYS A 53 -4.07 14.20 16.06
N MET A 54 -4.27 13.56 14.92
CA MET A 54 -5.09 12.35 14.78
C MET A 54 -4.25 11.07 14.73
N LEU A 55 -2.92 11.18 14.85
CA LEU A 55 -1.99 10.07 14.74
C LEU A 55 -1.37 9.73 16.10
N GLU A 56 -1.13 8.44 16.33
CA GLU A 56 -0.36 7.95 17.49
C GLU A 56 1.15 8.20 17.32
N GLY A 57 1.61 8.16 16.08
CA GLY A 57 2.98 8.48 15.69
C GLY A 57 3.03 8.85 14.20
N PRO A 58 4.17 9.31 13.69
CA PRO A 58 5.46 9.54 14.33
C PRO A 58 5.43 10.75 15.30
N PRO A 59 6.47 10.92 16.15
CA PRO A 59 6.53 12.05 17.08
C PRO A 59 6.55 13.39 16.35
N PHE A 60 5.96 14.40 16.97
CA PHE A 60 6.05 15.81 16.54
C PHE A 60 7.18 16.52 17.32
N PRO A 61 8.02 17.37 16.67
CA PRO A 61 7.95 17.76 15.26
C PRO A 61 8.41 16.64 14.31
N TYR A 62 7.64 16.43 13.24
CA TYR A 62 8.06 15.59 12.12
C TYR A 62 9.07 16.36 11.29
N LEU A 63 10.25 15.79 11.07
CA LEU A 63 11.34 16.42 10.33
C LEU A 63 11.34 15.95 8.87
N GLU A 64 11.90 16.76 7.98
CA GLU A 64 12.07 16.40 6.57
C GLU A 64 12.90 15.10 6.43
N SER A 65 13.90 14.91 7.28
CA SER A 65 14.67 13.65 7.33
C SER A 65 13.81 12.44 7.66
N ASN A 66 12.74 12.59 8.44
CA ASN A 66 11.80 11.49 8.69
C ASN A 66 11.00 11.15 7.43
N ALA A 67 10.58 12.17 6.66
CA ALA A 67 9.89 11.97 5.38
C ALA A 67 10.80 11.26 4.36
N ILE A 68 12.07 11.65 4.30
CA ILE A 68 13.07 10.99 3.44
C ILE A 68 13.22 9.52 3.83
N SER A 69 13.51 9.23 5.11
CA SER A 69 13.70 7.86 5.59
C SER A 69 12.45 7.01 5.40
N TRP A 70 11.26 7.56 5.64
CA TRP A 70 10.01 6.84 5.40
C TRP A 70 9.82 6.53 3.91
N ASN A 71 10.09 7.50 3.04
CA ASN A 71 9.94 7.31 1.60
C ASN A 71 10.91 6.26 1.04
N GLU A 72 12.15 6.22 1.53
CA GLU A 72 13.14 5.18 1.19
C GLU A 72 12.66 3.78 1.58
N ILE A 73 12.08 3.63 2.78
CA ILE A 73 11.51 2.35 3.27
C ILE A 73 10.38 1.89 2.35
N ILE A 74 9.39 2.75 2.10
CA ILE A 74 8.19 2.34 1.37
C ILE A 74 8.44 2.16 -0.12
N THR A 75 9.37 2.91 -0.72
CA THR A 75 9.80 2.70 -2.11
C THR A 75 10.55 1.38 -2.28
N THR A 76 11.41 1.02 -1.33
CA THR A 76 12.08 -0.29 -1.32
C THR A 76 11.07 -1.43 -1.19
N GLN A 77 10.14 -1.32 -0.22
CA GLN A 77 9.08 -2.33 -0.01
C GLN A 77 8.17 -2.47 -1.24
N ALA A 78 7.77 -1.36 -1.87
CA ALA A 78 6.95 -1.41 -3.07
C ALA A 78 7.68 -2.03 -4.26
N ALA A 79 8.99 -1.78 -4.40
CA ALA A 79 9.81 -2.41 -5.43
C ALA A 79 9.95 -3.93 -5.20
N GLU A 80 10.11 -4.36 -3.95
CA GLU A 80 10.08 -5.78 -3.56
C GLU A 80 8.75 -6.45 -3.89
N ALA A 81 7.64 -5.83 -3.47
CA ALA A 81 6.28 -6.29 -3.76
C ALA A 81 6.01 -6.39 -5.27
N MET A 82 6.52 -5.43 -6.05
CA MET A 82 6.38 -5.45 -7.51
C MET A 82 7.16 -6.61 -8.14
N ARG A 83 8.35 -6.93 -7.64
CA ARG A 83 9.11 -8.11 -8.11
C ARG A 83 8.36 -9.40 -7.78
N GLU A 84 7.89 -9.56 -6.53
CA GLU A 84 7.08 -10.71 -6.10
C GLU A 84 5.86 -10.89 -7.03
N PHE A 85 5.15 -9.80 -7.31
CA PHE A 85 4.00 -9.81 -8.21
C PHE A 85 4.36 -10.19 -9.66
N GLN A 86 5.48 -9.71 -10.18
CA GLN A 86 5.95 -10.05 -11.53
C GLN A 86 6.36 -11.53 -11.63
N GLU A 87 7.04 -12.06 -10.62
CA GLU A 87 7.41 -13.47 -10.52
C GLU A 87 6.16 -14.36 -10.45
N ALA A 88 5.17 -13.98 -9.64
CA ALA A 88 3.88 -14.67 -9.56
C ALA A 88 3.14 -14.68 -10.91
N GLN A 89 3.12 -13.55 -11.63
CA GLN A 89 2.53 -13.50 -12.97
C GLN A 89 3.29 -14.36 -13.99
N ALA A 90 4.62 -14.42 -13.93
CA ALA A 90 5.41 -15.27 -14.81
C ALA A 90 5.15 -16.76 -14.54
N ALA A 91 5.03 -17.14 -13.26
CA ALA A 91 4.64 -18.48 -12.84
C ALA A 91 3.21 -18.82 -13.29
N GLU A 92 2.25 -17.91 -13.17
CA GLU A 92 0.87 -18.10 -13.65
C GLU A 92 0.84 -18.34 -15.16
N ARG A 93 1.63 -17.59 -15.96
CA ARG A 93 1.69 -17.81 -17.42
C ARG A 93 2.23 -19.18 -17.81
N SER A 94 3.08 -19.78 -16.99
CA SER A 94 3.65 -21.11 -17.25
C SER A 94 2.80 -22.25 -16.70
N THR A 95 2.13 -22.05 -15.57
CA THR A 95 1.37 -23.09 -14.85
C THR A 95 -0.15 -23.01 -15.04
N GLY A 96 -0.66 -21.86 -15.51
CA GLY A 96 -2.09 -21.55 -15.57
C GLY A 96 -2.75 -21.34 -14.20
N THR A 97 -1.97 -21.35 -13.11
CA THR A 97 -2.49 -21.25 -11.74
C THR A 97 -2.13 -19.90 -11.13
N LYS A 98 -3.12 -19.23 -10.55
CA LYS A 98 -2.92 -17.97 -9.82
C LYS A 98 -2.18 -18.23 -8.52
N THR A 99 -1.24 -17.35 -8.21
CA THR A 99 -0.45 -17.39 -6.98
C THR A 99 -0.79 -16.18 -6.12
N PHE A 100 -0.96 -16.39 -4.82
CA PHE A 100 -1.11 -15.30 -3.85
C PHE A 100 0.24 -14.61 -3.64
N VAL A 101 0.21 -13.28 -3.45
CA VAL A 101 1.36 -12.47 -3.08
C VAL A 101 1.17 -11.92 -1.67
N GLY A 102 2.26 -11.72 -0.94
CA GLY A 102 2.24 -11.26 0.44
C GLY A 102 2.08 -9.76 0.63
N THR A 103 2.39 -8.98 -0.40
CA THR A 103 2.45 -7.51 -0.29
C THR A 103 1.81 -6.79 -1.47
N CYS A 104 1.21 -5.62 -1.19
CA CYS A 104 0.64 -4.77 -2.22
C CYS A 104 1.69 -3.75 -2.70
N PRO A 105 2.00 -3.67 -4.00
CA PRO A 105 3.01 -2.73 -4.51
C PRO A 105 2.51 -1.29 -4.69
N VAL A 106 1.21 -1.06 -4.46
CA VAL A 106 0.58 0.27 -4.60
C VAL A 106 -0.01 0.70 -3.28
N ARG A 107 0.22 1.97 -2.90
CA ARG A 107 -0.18 2.54 -1.61
C ARG A 107 -0.44 4.05 -1.64
N TYR A 108 0.16 4.78 -2.58
CA TYR A 108 -0.07 6.22 -2.68
C TYR A 108 -1.41 6.51 -3.33
N ILE A 109 -2.26 7.26 -2.63
CA ILE A 109 -3.52 7.77 -3.17
C ILE A 109 -3.20 9.01 -3.99
N ARG A 110 -3.60 8.99 -5.26
CA ARG A 110 -3.38 10.11 -6.19
C ARG A 110 -4.67 10.46 -6.90
N GLU A 111 -4.87 11.75 -7.13
CA GLU A 111 -5.95 12.25 -7.99
C GLU A 111 -5.42 12.58 -9.38
N VAL A 112 -6.00 11.93 -10.38
CA VAL A 112 -5.74 12.19 -11.80
C VAL A 112 -6.45 13.47 -12.21
N GLN A 113 -5.68 14.41 -12.75
CA GLN A 113 -6.14 15.70 -13.24
C GLN A 113 -6.67 15.59 -14.68
N GLU A 114 -7.38 16.61 -15.17
CA GLU A 114 -7.94 16.64 -16.53
C GLU A 114 -6.88 16.52 -17.63
N ASP A 115 -5.66 17.00 -17.38
CA ASP A 115 -4.52 16.91 -18.31
C ASP A 115 -3.79 15.54 -18.26
N GLY A 116 -4.27 14.63 -17.41
CA GLY A 116 -3.72 13.30 -17.18
C GLY A 116 -2.47 13.27 -16.30
N SER A 117 -2.06 14.39 -15.71
CA SER A 117 -1.13 14.39 -14.58
C SER A 117 -1.82 13.87 -13.31
N ASP A 118 -1.05 13.64 -12.26
CA ASP A 118 -1.60 13.22 -10.97
C ASP A 118 -0.97 13.99 -9.82
N VAL A 119 -1.74 14.15 -8.74
CA VAL A 119 -1.32 14.80 -7.50
C VAL A 119 -1.46 13.81 -6.36
N ALA A 120 -0.41 13.67 -5.54
CA ALA A 120 -0.46 12.85 -4.35
C ALA A 120 -1.38 13.48 -3.30
N LEU A 121 -2.28 12.68 -2.73
CA LEU A 121 -3.24 13.10 -1.71
C LEU A 121 -3.02 12.42 -0.36
N GLY A 122 -2.39 11.24 -0.35
CA GLY A 122 -2.13 10.51 0.87
C GLY A 122 -1.49 9.15 0.62
N ASP A 123 -1.42 8.38 1.68
CA ASP A 123 -0.82 7.05 1.71
C ASP A 123 -1.76 6.08 2.44
N ILE A 124 -1.94 4.88 1.89
CA ILE A 124 -2.73 3.81 2.49
C ILE A 124 -1.93 2.51 2.44
N ASP A 125 -1.64 1.95 3.61
CA ASP A 125 -0.96 0.67 3.73
C ASP A 125 -1.96 -0.45 4.01
N ALA A 126 -1.69 -1.64 3.50
CA ALA A 126 -2.41 -2.86 3.82
C ALA A 126 -1.39 -3.93 4.23
N HIS A 127 -1.45 -4.36 5.48
CA HIS A 127 -0.48 -5.30 6.05
C HIS A 127 -1.18 -6.30 6.97
N ARG A 128 -0.53 -7.43 7.24
CA ARG A 128 -1.03 -8.41 8.22
C ARG A 128 -1.16 -7.75 9.57
N CYS A 129 -2.36 -7.78 10.14
CA CYS A 129 -2.66 -6.96 11.29
C CYS A 129 -1.80 -7.29 12.51
N GLN A 130 -1.34 -6.25 13.19
CA GLN A 130 -0.61 -6.32 14.46
C GLN A 130 -1.51 -6.07 15.69
N PHE A 131 -2.83 -6.12 15.47
CA PHE A 131 -3.88 -5.98 16.51
C PHE A 131 -3.70 -4.75 17.43
N PRO A 132 -3.62 -3.52 16.89
CA PRO A 132 -3.33 -2.31 17.67
C PRO A 132 -4.37 -2.00 18.76
N ALA A 133 -5.59 -2.50 18.62
CA ALA A 133 -6.65 -2.34 19.62
C ALA A 133 -6.50 -3.25 20.87
N VAL A 134 -5.64 -4.27 20.82
CA VAL A 134 -5.41 -5.19 21.94
C VAL A 134 -4.43 -4.55 22.92
N ARG A 135 -4.87 -4.39 24.18
CA ARG A 135 -4.10 -3.68 25.23
C ARG A 135 -3.09 -4.57 25.95
N ASP A 136 -3.39 -5.85 26.06
CA ASP A 136 -2.49 -6.82 26.69
C ASP A 136 -1.34 -7.12 25.70
N PRO A 137 -0.08 -6.82 26.04
CA PRO A 137 1.05 -6.97 25.13
C PRO A 137 1.33 -8.44 24.77
N ASP A 138 1.11 -9.38 25.70
CA ASP A 138 1.39 -10.80 25.46
C ASP A 138 0.34 -11.39 24.51
N GLU A 139 -0.93 -11.02 24.72
CA GLU A 139 -2.01 -11.43 23.82
C GLU A 139 -1.89 -10.77 22.44
N LYS A 140 -1.51 -9.48 22.38
CA LYS A 140 -1.24 -8.78 21.12
C LYS A 140 -0.14 -9.48 20.32
N ALA A 141 0.96 -9.84 20.99
CA ALA A 141 2.07 -10.55 20.36
C ALA A 141 1.65 -11.93 19.87
N ARG A 142 0.94 -12.72 20.68
CA ARG A 142 0.42 -14.04 20.31
C ARG A 142 -0.46 -13.97 19.06
N LEU A 143 -1.44 -13.05 19.03
CA LEU A 143 -2.34 -12.87 17.89
C LEU A 143 -1.59 -12.45 16.63
N ALA A 144 -0.64 -11.52 16.76
CA ALA A 144 0.19 -11.06 15.63
C ALA A 144 1.06 -12.20 15.08
N GLU A 145 1.68 -13.01 15.94
CA GLU A 145 2.48 -14.17 15.54
C GLU A 145 1.63 -15.22 14.82
N GLU A 146 0.48 -15.59 15.39
CA GLU A 146 -0.47 -16.52 14.76
C GLU A 146 -0.93 -16.03 13.38
N ASN A 147 -1.27 -14.75 13.25
CA ASN A 147 -1.69 -14.16 11.99
C ASN A 147 -0.54 -14.07 10.96
N ASN A 148 0.68 -13.80 11.40
CA ASN A 148 1.87 -13.76 10.55
C ASN A 148 2.31 -15.16 10.09
N ALA A 149 2.02 -16.22 10.87
CA ALA A 149 2.36 -17.59 10.53
C ALA A 149 1.43 -18.21 9.46
N ARG A 150 0.26 -17.61 9.20
CA ARG A 150 -0.69 -18.12 8.20
C ARG A 150 -0.10 -18.15 6.79
N GLU A 151 -0.46 -19.18 6.03
CA GLU A 151 -0.04 -19.31 4.64
C GLU A 151 -0.73 -18.26 3.76
N LEU A 152 -0.08 -17.83 2.67
CA LEU A 152 -0.68 -16.89 1.74
C LEU A 152 -1.96 -17.46 1.11
N GLY A 153 -3.03 -16.66 1.11
CA GLY A 153 -4.34 -17.08 0.63
C GLY A 153 -5.24 -17.73 1.69
N ASP A 154 -4.75 -17.93 2.92
CA ASP A 154 -5.59 -18.34 4.03
C ASP A 154 -6.69 -17.27 4.29
N PRO A 155 -7.98 -17.62 4.20
CA PRO A 155 -9.09 -16.69 4.36
C PRO A 155 -9.19 -16.08 5.77
N ASP A 156 -8.54 -16.70 6.77
CA ASP A 156 -8.55 -16.23 8.15
C ASP A 156 -7.41 -15.24 8.44
N ILE A 157 -6.59 -14.86 7.44
CA ILE A 157 -5.64 -13.75 7.62
C ILE A 157 -6.41 -12.47 7.90
N VAL A 158 -6.08 -11.85 9.04
CA VAL A 158 -6.59 -10.53 9.40
C VAL A 158 -5.66 -9.47 8.83
N TRP A 159 -6.20 -8.62 7.97
CA TRP A 159 -5.50 -7.47 7.40
C TRP A 159 -5.85 -6.20 8.17
N CYS A 160 -4.86 -5.35 8.39
CA CYS A 160 -5.05 -3.98 8.85
C CYS A 160 -4.75 -3.01 7.72
N ILE A 161 -5.62 -2.00 7.62
CA ILE A 161 -5.54 -0.93 6.62
C ILE A 161 -5.20 0.37 7.37
N GLY A 162 -4.12 1.03 6.99
CA GLY A 162 -3.62 2.23 7.67
C GLY A 162 -2.60 1.92 8.75
N SER A 163 -2.78 2.46 9.96
CA SER A 163 -1.79 2.45 11.04
C SER A 163 -1.26 1.07 11.38
N LYS A 164 0.07 0.98 11.53
CA LYS A 164 0.80 -0.14 12.13
C LYS A 164 0.90 0.03 13.64
#